data_AF-A0AAV2HUV8-F1
#
_entry.id   AF-A0AAV2HUV8-F1
#
_cell.length_a   1.000
_cell.length_b   1.000
_cell.length_c   1.000
_cell.angle_alpha   90.00
_cell.angle_beta   90.00
_cell.angle_gamma   90.00
#
_symmetry.space_group_name_H-M   'P 1'
#
loop_
_entity.id
_entity.type
_entity.pdbx_description
1 polymer ?
#
loop_
_entity_poly.entity_id
_entity_poly.type
_entity_poly.pdbx_seq_one_letter_code
_entity_poly.pdbx_strand_id
1 'polypeptide(L)'
;VSSRRPLTLSESFSYVLLTFWTIGASGFSPDVWLGRLLMIAVICLSWLTLPEQVAEIVSTYLKYRKFGRDVIASDVTKQVTLCGSLSADAVLEFLEEFFSSPPNEDYKVVILSPLAEDSNFRLVLAQPQWAQKVAYVQGSCLKEDDLHRGGISQSEACFLM
;
A
#
# COMPACT_ATOMS: atom_id res chain seq x y z
N VAL A 1 -21.85 -48.82 -8.94
CA VAL A 1 -20.54 -49.44 -8.59
C VAL A 1 -19.47 -48.37 -8.76
N SER A 2 -19.08 -47.71 -7.67
CA SER A 2 -18.02 -46.69 -7.70
C SER A 2 -16.68 -47.40 -7.81
N SER A 3 -16.00 -47.23 -8.96
CA SER A 3 -14.72 -47.86 -9.24
C SER A 3 -13.65 -47.24 -8.34
N ARG A 4 -13.13 -48.00 -7.37
CA ARG A 4 -12.04 -47.57 -6.48
C ARG A 4 -10.74 -47.47 -7.28
N ARG A 5 -10.49 -46.31 -7.89
CA ARG A 5 -9.18 -45.99 -8.46
C ARG A 5 -8.25 -45.49 -7.34
N PRO A 6 -7.06 -46.07 -7.17
CA PRO A 6 -6.07 -45.51 -6.25
C PRO A 6 -5.66 -44.12 -6.75
N LEU A 7 -5.78 -43.11 -5.90
CA LEU A 7 -5.33 -41.75 -6.19
C LEU A 7 -3.81 -41.74 -6.24
N THR A 8 -3.25 -41.08 -7.25
CA THR A 8 -1.81 -40.79 -7.28
C THR A 8 -1.45 -39.71 -6.26
N LEU A 9 -0.17 -39.62 -5.89
CA LEU A 9 0.30 -38.63 -4.91
C LEU A 9 0.05 -37.19 -5.37
N SER A 10 0.22 -36.91 -6.67
CA SER A 10 -0.04 -35.61 -7.28
C SER A 10 -1.51 -35.21 -7.23
N GLU A 11 -2.43 -36.16 -7.48
CA GLU A 11 -3.87 -35.93 -7.39
C GLU A 11 -4.30 -35.65 -5.94
N SER A 12 -3.74 -36.39 -4.99
CA SER A 12 -4.03 -36.21 -3.56
C SER A 12 -3.51 -34.87 -3.04
N PHE A 13 -2.30 -34.46 -3.45
CA PHE A 13 -1.74 -33.16 -3.09
C PHE A 13 -2.58 -32.00 -3.67
N SER A 14 -2.96 -32.11 -4.94
CA SER A 14 -3.81 -31.12 -5.61
C SER A 14 -5.16 -30.99 -4.91
N TYR A 15 -5.74 -32.10 -4.46
CA TYR A 15 -7.00 -32.09 -3.70
C TYR A 15 -6.91 -31.34 -2.36
N VAL A 16 -5.86 -31.62 -1.58
CA VAL A 16 -5.64 -30.95 -0.29
C VAL A 16 -5.40 -29.45 -0.50
N LEU A 17 -4.60 -29.09 -1.51
CA LEU A 17 -4.32 -27.69 -1.86
C LEU A 17 -5.61 -26.95 -2.26
N LEU A 18 -6.41 -27.52 -3.16
CA LEU A 18 -7.68 -26.90 -3.60
C LEU A 18 -8.69 -26.75 -2.45
N THR A 19 -8.65 -27.64 -1.46
CA THR A 19 -9.51 -27.55 -0.27
C THR A 19 -8.99 -26.51 0.71
N PHE A 20 -7.67 -26.38 0.88
CA PHE A 20 -7.06 -25.29 1.64
C PHE A 20 -7.48 -23.92 1.10
N TRP A 21 -7.55 -23.78 -0.23
CA TRP A 21 -8.02 -22.57 -0.93
C TRP A 21 -9.54 -22.44 -1.04
N THR A 22 -10.33 -23.32 -0.40
CA THR A 22 -11.81 -23.33 -0.42
C THR A 22 -12.46 -23.50 -1.79
N ILE A 23 -11.71 -23.94 -2.80
CA ILE A 23 -12.19 -24.12 -4.19
C ILE A 23 -13.11 -25.34 -4.31
N GLY A 24 -12.85 -26.42 -3.55
CA GLY A 24 -13.76 -27.56 -3.37
C GLY A 24 -14.06 -28.44 -4.61
N ALA A 25 -13.51 -28.14 -5.78
CA ALA A 25 -13.91 -28.74 -7.06
C ALA A 25 -12.99 -29.86 -7.58
N SER A 26 -12.55 -30.79 -6.74
CA SER A 26 -11.66 -31.88 -7.19
C SER A 26 -12.38 -33.08 -7.80
N GLY A 27 -13.70 -33.21 -7.63
CA GLY A 27 -14.44 -34.40 -8.08
C GLY A 27 -14.10 -35.69 -7.31
N PHE A 28 -13.25 -35.64 -6.28
CA PHE A 28 -12.84 -36.79 -5.46
C PHE A 28 -13.06 -36.51 -3.98
N SER A 29 -13.51 -37.51 -3.22
CA SER A 29 -13.69 -37.44 -1.77
C SER A 29 -13.02 -38.65 -1.11
N PRO A 30 -12.24 -38.46 -0.02
CA PRO A 30 -11.61 -39.56 0.69
C PRO A 30 -12.69 -40.44 1.32
N ASP A 31 -12.72 -41.71 0.91
CA ASP A 31 -13.73 -42.65 1.37
C ASP A 31 -13.38 -43.28 2.73
N VAL A 32 -12.11 -43.16 3.15
CA VAL A 32 -11.58 -43.69 4.41
C VAL A 32 -11.80 -42.69 5.55
N TRP A 33 -12.23 -43.17 6.72
CA TRP A 33 -12.53 -42.35 7.90
C TRP A 33 -11.37 -41.44 8.32
N LEU A 34 -10.13 -41.94 8.27
CA LEU A 34 -8.94 -41.19 8.65
C LEU A 34 -8.65 -40.05 7.66
N GLY A 35 -8.89 -40.28 6.37
CA GLY A 35 -8.76 -39.24 5.34
C GLY A 35 -9.78 -38.13 5.51
N ARG A 36 -11.02 -38.47 5.88
CA ARG A 36 -12.06 -37.47 6.20
C ARG A 36 -11.70 -36.62 7.41
N LEU A 37 -11.13 -37.25 8.46
CA LEU A 37 -10.68 -36.53 9.65
C LEU A 37 -9.52 -35.57 9.34
N LEU A 38 -8.57 -35.99 8.50
CA LEU A 38 -7.46 -35.12 8.05
C LEU A 38 -7.99 -33.92 7.25
N MET A 39 -8.97 -34.12 6.37
CA MET A 39 -9.59 -33.01 5.62
C MET A 39 -10.28 -32.00 6.54
N ILE A 40 -11.01 -32.47 7.55
CA ILE A 40 -11.63 -31.59 8.55
C ILE A 40 -10.56 -30.78 9.29
N ALA A 41 -9.46 -31.42 9.70
CA ALA A 41 -8.36 -30.74 10.36
C ALA A 41 -7.73 -29.65 9.46
N VAL A 42 -7.48 -29.93 8.17
CA VAL A 42 -6.94 -28.95 7.21
C VAL A 42 -7.88 -27.76 7.03
N ILE A 43 -9.20 -27.99 6.96
CA ILE A 43 -10.20 -26.92 6.87
C ILE A 43 -10.17 -26.04 8.13
N CYS A 44 -10.11 -26.64 9.32
CA CYS A 44 -10.00 -25.90 10.57
C CYS A 44 -8.71 -25.08 10.66
N LEU A 45 -7.56 -25.64 10.28
CA LEU A 45 -6.29 -24.90 10.26
C LEU A 45 -6.31 -23.75 9.25
N SER A 46 -6.89 -23.95 8.07
CA SER A 46 -7.03 -22.89 7.05
C SER A 46 -7.86 -21.72 7.60
N TRP A 47 -9.01 -21.99 8.22
CA TRP A 47 -9.87 -20.95 8.78
C TRP A 47 -9.26 -20.18 9.96
N LEU A 48 -8.42 -20.83 10.77
CA LEU A 48 -7.74 -20.18 11.89
C LEU A 48 -6.59 -19.27 11.43
N THR A 49 -5.86 -19.67 10.38
CA THR A 49 -4.62 -18.99 9.97
C THR A 49 -4.84 -17.91 8.90
N LEU A 50 -5.88 -18.04 8.07
CA LEU A 50 -6.19 -17.08 7.02
C LEU A 50 -6.42 -15.63 7.50
N PRO A 51 -7.18 -15.37 8.59
CA PRO A 51 -7.47 -14.01 9.02
C PRO A 51 -6.23 -13.21 9.39
N GLU A 52 -5.27 -13.84 10.10
CA GLU A 52 -4.03 -13.19 10.53
C GLU A 52 -3.14 -12.84 9.34
N GLN A 53 -2.99 -13.78 8.39
CA GLN A 53 -2.18 -13.57 7.18
C GLN A 53 -2.75 -12.45 6.31
N VAL A 54 -4.08 -12.42 6.12
CA VAL A 54 -4.74 -11.36 5.35
C VAL A 54 -4.59 -10.00 6.04
N ALA A 55 -4.72 -9.95 7.37
CA ALA A 55 -4.55 -8.71 8.12
C ALA A 55 -3.13 -8.14 8.00
N GLU A 56 -2.10 -8.97 8.07
CA GLU A 56 -0.71 -8.54 7.92
C GLU A 56 -0.44 -8.01 6.51
N ILE A 57 -0.91 -8.71 5.47
CA ILE A 57 -0.80 -8.29 4.07
C ILE A 57 -1.51 -6.95 3.86
N VAL A 58 -2.74 -6.81 4.34
CA VAL A 58 -3.52 -5.57 4.22
C VAL A 58 -2.85 -4.43 4.98
N SER A 59 -2.33 -4.66 6.17
CA SER A 59 -1.63 -3.63 6.95
C SER A 59 -0.36 -3.15 6.25
N THR A 60 0.41 -4.08 5.65
CA THR A 60 1.61 -3.79 4.88
C THR A 60 1.25 -3.04 3.59
N TYR A 61 0.19 -3.46 2.91
CA TYR A 61 -0.33 -2.79 1.72
C TYR A 61 -0.83 -1.37 2.03
N LEU A 62 -1.56 -1.18 3.13
CA LEU A 62 -2.04 0.13 3.56
C LEU A 62 -0.89 1.06 3.97
N LYS A 63 0.15 0.53 4.63
CA LYS A 63 1.39 1.28 4.89
C LYS A 63 2.04 1.69 3.57
N TYR A 64 2.19 0.76 2.63
CA TYR A 64 2.75 1.05 1.30
C TYR A 64 1.95 2.13 0.57
N ARG A 65 0.62 2.06 0.63
CA ARG A 65 -0.29 3.02 0.00
C ARG A 65 -0.28 4.39 0.67
N LYS A 66 -0.13 4.45 2.01
CA LYS A 66 0.01 5.71 2.76
C LYS A 66 1.38 6.38 2.54
N PHE A 67 2.42 5.63 2.16
CA PHE A 67 3.79 6.15 2.16
C PHE A 67 4.50 6.21 0.80
N GLY A 68 3.89 5.77 -0.32
CA GLY A 68 4.68 5.71 -1.55
C GLY A 68 4.05 5.48 -2.91
N ARG A 69 2.78 5.83 -3.22
CA ARG A 69 2.27 5.53 -4.59
C ARG A 69 1.55 6.59 -5.41
N ASP A 70 1.04 7.67 -4.85
CA ASP A 70 0.42 8.71 -5.71
C ASP A 70 1.36 9.87 -6.06
N VAL A 71 2.61 9.86 -5.57
CA VAL A 71 3.57 10.93 -5.87
C VAL A 71 4.27 10.73 -7.21
N ILE A 72 4.67 9.49 -7.51
CA ILE A 72 5.67 9.18 -8.56
C ILE A 72 5.03 8.57 -9.83
N ALA A 73 3.74 8.18 -9.80
CA ALA A 73 3.13 7.35 -10.85
C ALA A 73 2.27 8.09 -11.90
N SER A 74 2.11 9.40 -11.78
CA SER A 74 1.32 10.17 -12.75
C SER A 74 2.26 11.15 -13.44
N ASP A 75 2.31 11.06 -14.77
CA ASP A 75 2.62 12.01 -15.86
C ASP A 75 2.85 13.51 -15.54
N VAL A 76 3.41 13.83 -14.39
CA VAL A 76 3.62 15.19 -13.89
C VAL A 76 5.00 15.58 -14.37
N THR A 77 5.02 16.40 -15.41
CA THR A 77 6.24 16.92 -16.02
C THR A 77 6.95 17.94 -15.13
N LYS A 78 6.26 18.52 -14.12
CA LYS A 78 6.76 19.60 -13.28
C LYS A 78 6.48 19.37 -11.80
N GLN A 79 7.53 19.09 -11.04
CA GLN A 79 7.45 18.85 -9.59
C GLN A 79 8.41 19.76 -8.84
N VAL A 80 7.99 20.19 -7.66
CA VAL A 80 8.80 20.92 -6.68
C VAL A 80 8.75 20.19 -5.34
N THR A 81 9.86 20.18 -4.61
CA THR A 81 9.96 19.53 -3.30
C THR A 81 10.18 20.58 -2.22
N LEU A 82 9.43 20.50 -1.13
CA LEU A 82 9.58 21.32 0.07
C LEU A 82 10.12 20.43 1.19
N CYS A 83 11.34 20.68 1.64
CA CYS A 83 12.05 19.89 2.63
C CYS A 83 12.23 20.68 3.92
N GLY A 84 11.88 20.10 5.08
CA GLY A 84 12.12 20.79 6.35
C GLY A 84 11.25 20.36 7.51
N SER A 85 11.46 20.99 8.66
CA SER A 85 10.60 20.86 9.84
C SER A 85 9.46 21.88 9.74
N LEU A 86 8.53 21.63 8.84
CA LEU A 86 7.53 22.60 8.42
C LEU A 86 6.32 22.59 9.37
N SER A 87 5.94 23.77 9.86
CA SER A 87 4.63 23.97 10.50
C SER A 87 3.51 24.03 9.46
N ALA A 88 2.30 23.64 9.84
CA ALA A 88 1.13 23.70 8.96
C ALA A 88 0.90 25.09 8.34
N ASP A 89 1.08 26.14 9.12
CA ASP A 89 0.86 27.53 8.69
C ASP A 89 1.88 27.95 7.61
N ALA A 90 3.17 27.65 7.83
CA ALA A 90 4.22 27.94 6.84
C ALA A 90 4.02 27.19 5.52
N VAL A 91 3.56 25.92 5.57
CA VAL A 91 3.22 25.18 4.34
C VAL A 91 2.06 25.84 3.62
N LEU A 92 1.01 26.23 4.34
CA LEU A 92 -0.15 26.88 3.75
C LEU A 92 0.22 28.19 3.06
N GLU A 93 0.99 29.03 3.75
CA GLU A 93 1.49 30.30 3.20
C GLU A 93 2.31 30.05 1.92
N PHE A 94 3.20 29.05 1.94
CA PHE A 94 3.95 28.65 0.75
C PHE A 94 3.04 28.17 -0.38
N LEU A 95 2.05 27.32 -0.11
CA LEU A 95 1.14 26.79 -1.13
C LEU A 95 0.30 27.92 -1.75
N GLU A 96 -0.22 28.82 -0.93
CA GLU A 96 -0.98 29.99 -1.38
C GLU A 96 -0.12 30.91 -2.24
N GLU A 97 1.11 31.21 -1.83
CA GLU A 97 2.04 32.02 -2.60
C GLU A 97 2.45 31.34 -3.91
N PHE A 98 2.84 30.06 -3.84
CA PHE A 98 3.34 29.30 -4.99
C PHE A 98 2.27 29.12 -6.07
N PHE A 99 1.05 28.77 -5.67
CA PHE A 99 -0.07 28.56 -6.60
C PHE A 99 -0.80 29.87 -6.99
N SER A 100 -0.48 31.01 -6.38
CA SER A 100 -0.99 32.33 -6.84
C SER A 100 -0.53 32.68 -8.26
N SER A 101 0.58 32.08 -8.70
CA SER A 101 1.17 32.33 -10.01
C SER A 101 0.56 31.39 -11.07
N PRO A 102 -0.06 31.92 -12.15
CA PRO A 102 -0.61 31.11 -13.25
C PRO A 102 0.33 30.04 -13.84
N PRO A 103 1.64 30.28 -14.03
CA PRO A 103 2.53 29.25 -14.56
C PRO A 103 2.78 28.07 -13.61
N ASN A 104 2.45 28.23 -12.32
CA ASN A 104 2.68 27.23 -11.29
C ASN A 104 1.44 26.34 -11.05
N GLU A 105 0.32 26.60 -11.73
CA GLU A 105 -0.94 25.90 -11.49
C GLU A 105 -0.85 24.39 -11.75
N ASP A 106 -0.02 23.99 -12.71
CA ASP A 106 0.21 22.61 -13.16
C ASP A 106 1.31 21.88 -12.36
N TYR A 107 1.96 22.55 -11.40
CA TYR A 107 3.02 21.93 -10.61
C TYR A 107 2.45 21.04 -9.51
N LYS A 108 3.20 19.99 -9.19
CA LYS A 108 2.99 19.19 -7.99
C LYS A 108 4.00 19.57 -6.91
N VAL A 109 3.52 19.79 -5.69
CA VAL A 109 4.35 20.08 -4.53
C VAL A 109 4.48 18.83 -3.67
N VAL A 110 5.70 18.38 -3.43
CA VAL A 110 6.01 17.24 -2.56
C VAL A 110 6.64 17.73 -1.28
N ILE A 111 6.01 17.43 -0.15
CA ILE A 111 6.44 17.87 1.17
C ILE A 111 7.20 16.71 1.82
N LEU A 112 8.47 16.92 2.12
CA LEU A 112 9.33 15.97 2.84
C LEU A 112 9.67 16.52 4.23
N SER A 113 9.06 15.94 5.26
CA SER A 113 9.25 16.39 6.65
C SER A 113 9.49 15.21 7.59
N PRO A 114 10.42 15.33 8.56
CA PRO A 114 10.69 14.27 9.54
C PRO A 114 9.59 14.14 10.59
N LEU A 115 8.79 15.20 10.79
CA LEU A 115 7.67 15.22 11.73
C LEU A 115 6.51 14.39 11.17
N ALA A 116 5.63 13.88 12.04
CA ALA A 116 4.38 13.28 11.56
C ALA A 116 3.39 14.39 11.22
N GLU A 117 2.48 14.15 10.27
CA GLU A 117 1.42 15.10 9.96
C GLU A 117 0.51 15.30 11.18
N ASP A 118 0.37 16.56 11.60
CA ASP A 118 -0.64 16.93 12.59
C ASP A 118 -2.05 16.72 12.01
N SER A 119 -3.02 16.40 12.87
CA SER A 119 -4.42 16.16 12.47
C SER A 119 -5.03 17.36 11.71
N ASN A 120 -4.66 18.59 12.09
CA ASN A 120 -5.09 19.80 11.38
C ASN A 120 -4.47 19.90 9.99
N PHE A 121 -3.17 19.58 9.88
CA PHE A 121 -2.44 19.63 8.63
C PHE A 121 -3.00 18.65 7.59
N ARG A 122 -3.35 17.43 8.04
CA ARG A 122 -4.05 16.44 7.19
C ARG A 122 -5.37 16.95 6.66
N LEU A 123 -6.14 17.63 7.51
CA LEU A 123 -7.47 18.12 7.14
C LEU A 123 -7.39 19.23 6.09
N VAL A 124 -6.36 20.07 6.19
CA VAL A 124 -6.02 21.09 5.18
C VAL A 124 -5.63 20.43 3.86
N LEU A 125 -4.69 19.47 3.87
CA LEU A 125 -4.26 18.78 2.65
C LEU A 125 -5.37 17.94 2.00
N ALA A 126 -6.39 17.54 2.77
CA ALA A 126 -7.56 16.83 2.26
C ALA A 126 -8.53 17.73 1.47
N GLN A 127 -8.36 19.07 1.49
CA GLN A 127 -9.19 19.97 0.71
C GLN A 127 -9.00 19.75 -0.79
N PRO A 128 -10.06 19.81 -1.62
CA PRO A 128 -9.99 19.50 -3.05
C PRO A 128 -8.94 20.31 -3.84
N GLN A 129 -8.70 21.56 -3.41
CA GLN A 129 -7.71 22.46 -4.02
C GLN A 129 -6.26 21.96 -3.86
N TRP A 130 -5.96 21.22 -2.78
CA TRP A 130 -4.62 20.72 -2.46
C TRP A 130 -4.47 19.22 -2.68
N ALA A 131 -5.54 18.45 -2.46
CA ALA A 131 -5.50 16.98 -2.42
C ALA A 131 -4.98 16.31 -3.71
N GLN A 132 -5.06 17.00 -4.86
CA GLN A 132 -4.53 16.51 -6.13
C GLN A 132 -3.14 17.08 -6.48
N LYS A 133 -2.79 18.24 -5.90
CA LYS A 133 -1.57 19.00 -6.24
C LYS A 133 -0.44 18.81 -5.24
N VAL A 134 -0.76 18.39 -4.01
CA VAL A 134 0.18 18.29 -2.91
C VAL A 134 0.27 16.85 -2.43
N ALA A 135 1.50 16.38 -2.23
CA ALA A 135 1.75 15.10 -1.62
C ALA A 135 2.67 15.23 -0.42
N TYR A 136 2.42 14.45 0.62
CA TYR A 136 3.23 14.44 1.82
C TYR A 136 4.01 13.12 1.95
N VAL A 137 5.29 13.23 2.24
CA VAL A 137 6.20 12.13 2.50
C VAL A 137 6.85 12.35 3.86
N GLN A 138 6.55 11.44 4.80
CA GLN A 138 7.26 11.44 6.07
C GLN A 138 8.67 10.87 5.89
N GLY A 139 9.69 11.68 6.20
CA GLY A 139 11.09 11.34 6.02
C GLY A 139 12.03 12.52 6.28
N SER A 140 13.30 12.24 6.53
CA SER A 140 14.31 13.27 6.73
C SER A 140 15.03 13.59 5.43
N CYS A 141 15.19 14.87 5.11
CA CYS A 141 16.05 15.31 3.99
C CYS A 141 17.54 14.97 4.18
N LEU A 142 17.95 14.49 5.36
CA LEU A 142 19.31 14.05 5.65
C LEU A 142 19.55 12.57 5.29
N LYS A 143 18.50 11.83 4.93
CA LYS A 143 18.60 10.41 4.55
C LYS A 143 18.36 10.25 3.06
N GLU A 144 19.30 9.61 2.38
CA GLU A 144 19.24 9.38 0.93
C GLU A 144 18.00 8.56 0.52
N ASP A 145 17.62 7.56 1.31
CA ASP A 145 16.40 6.76 1.07
C ASP A 145 15.12 7.61 1.08
N ASP A 146 15.04 8.57 2.01
CA ASP A 146 13.88 9.46 2.15
C ASP A 146 13.86 10.51 1.02
N LEU A 147 15.02 10.98 0.58
CA LEU A 147 15.17 11.85 -0.59
C LEU A 147 14.73 11.15 -1.89
N HIS A 148 15.13 9.89 -2.07
CA HIS A 148 14.70 9.08 -3.21
C HIS A 148 13.18 8.85 -3.19
N ARG A 149 12.60 8.57 -2.02
CA ARG A 149 11.14 8.46 -1.83
C ARG A 149 10.41 9.78 -2.08
N GLY A 150 11.01 10.91 -1.70
CA GLY A 150 10.50 12.25 -2.00
C GLY A 150 10.60 12.64 -3.47
N GLY A 151 11.25 11.83 -4.31
CA GLY A 151 11.40 12.12 -5.73
C GLY A 151 12.27 13.35 -6.00
N ILE A 152 13.23 13.66 -5.12
CA ILE A 152 14.04 14.88 -5.26
C ILE A 152 14.80 14.93 -6.59
N SER A 153 15.16 13.76 -7.15
CA SER A 153 15.82 13.64 -8.45
C SER A 153 14.96 14.06 -9.64
N GLN A 154 13.64 14.06 -9.48
CA GLN A 154 12.65 14.48 -10.49
C GLN A 154 12.14 15.91 -10.26
N SER A 155 12.56 16.53 -9.15
CA SER A 155 12.11 17.85 -8.74
C SER A 155 12.90 18.94 -9.45
N GLU A 156 12.23 19.91 -10.06
CA GLU A 156 12.88 21.05 -10.72
C GLU A 156 13.54 22.01 -9.72
N ALA A 157 12.95 22.12 -8.53
CA ALA A 157 13.49 22.88 -7.42
C ALA A 157 13.26 22.16 -6.09
N CYS A 158 14.14 22.42 -5.13
CA CYS A 158 13.99 22.00 -3.75
C CYS A 158 14.04 23.23 -2.85
N PHE A 159 12.96 23.48 -2.12
CA PHE A 159 12.86 24.55 -1.12
C PHE A 159 13.17 23.97 0.25
N LEU A 160 14.06 24.64 0.99
CA LEU A 160 14.42 24.27 2.36
C LEU A 160 13.86 25.33 3.31
N MET A 161 13.12 24.90 4.32
CA MET A 161 12.47 25.76 5.32
C MET A 161 12.58 25.19 6.73
#